data_AF-A0A2G9TMD5-F1
#
_entry.id   AF-A0A2G9TMD5-F1
#
_cell.length_a   1.000
_cell.length_b   1.000
_cell.length_c   1.000
_cell.angle_alpha   90.00
_cell.angle_beta   90.00
_cell.angle_gamma   90.00
#
_symmetry.space_group_name_H-M   'P 1'
#
loop_
_entity.id
_entity.type
_entity.pdbx_description
1 polymer ?
#
loop_
_entity_poly.entity_id
_entity_poly.type
_entity_poly.pdbx_seq_one_letter_code
_entity_poly.pdbx_strand_id
1 'polypeptide(L)'
;MIHTASDVKLDCKLQSVGKPVFHSHATTYYGSWMRDAYPRTGDVSTFTNTKDANKESKDAAISDMLKRYLVNHFQGIEVLEFRTEADLRREHVNNVYNQ
;
A
#
# COMPACT_ATOMS: atom_id res chain seq x y z
N MET A 1 -9.26 48.07 2.13
CA MET A 1 -9.17 47.12 3.26
C MET A 1 -8.97 45.75 2.65
N ILE A 2 -7.75 45.21 2.69
CA ILE A 2 -7.43 43.91 2.10
C ILE A 2 -7.64 42.88 3.22
N HIS A 3 -8.59 41.97 3.06
CA HIS A 3 -8.73 40.82 3.96
C HIS A 3 -7.53 39.89 3.72
N THR A 4 -6.60 39.83 4.67
CA THR A 4 -5.55 38.82 4.67
C THR A 4 -6.20 37.47 4.95
N ALA A 5 -6.15 36.56 3.98
CA ALA A 5 -6.50 35.16 4.20
C ALA A 5 -5.60 34.63 5.33
N SER A 6 -6.19 34.35 6.48
CA SER A 6 -5.51 33.65 7.56
C SER A 6 -5.22 32.23 7.07
N ASP A 7 -3.95 31.88 6.91
CA ASP A 7 -3.50 30.50 6.74
C ASP A 7 -4.08 29.64 7.88
N VAL A 8 -5.14 28.89 7.60
CA VAL A 8 -5.65 27.87 8.52
C VAL A 8 -4.65 26.72 8.47
N LYS A 9 -3.66 26.80 9.36
CA LYS A 9 -2.74 25.70 9.63
C LYS A 9 -3.58 24.56 10.21
N LEU A 10 -3.93 23.56 9.39
CA LEU A 10 -4.51 22.32 9.88
C LEU A 10 -3.53 21.72 10.88
N ASP A 11 -3.95 21.64 12.15
CA ASP A 11 -3.19 20.97 13.20
C ASP A 11 -3.15 19.47 12.88
N CYS A 12 -2.14 19.07 12.12
CA CYS A 12 -1.97 17.72 11.60
C CYS A 12 -1.14 16.82 12.54
N LYS A 13 -1.05 17.19 13.82
CA LYS A 13 -0.40 16.36 14.83
C LYS A 13 -1.28 15.17 15.17
N LEU A 14 -0.66 14.01 15.34
CA LEU A 14 -1.34 12.81 15.82
C LEU A 14 -1.92 13.08 17.21
N GLN A 15 -3.25 13.11 17.33
CA GLN A 15 -3.93 13.38 18.60
C GLN A 15 -4.19 12.10 19.40
N SER A 16 -4.43 10.98 18.72
CA SER A 16 -4.69 9.69 19.35
C SER A 16 -4.47 8.53 18.37
N VAL A 17 -4.36 7.31 18.90
CA VAL A 17 -4.26 6.07 18.13
C VAL A 17 -5.43 5.17 18.49
N GLY A 18 -6.07 4.59 17.46
CA GLY A 18 -7.18 3.65 17.63
C GLY A 18 -6.75 2.29 18.19
N LYS A 19 -7.74 1.43 18.49
CA LYS A 19 -7.47 0.05 18.91
C LYS A 19 -6.76 -0.71 17.78
N PRO A 20 -5.78 -1.56 18.10
CA PRO A 20 -5.12 -2.38 17.10
C PRO A 20 -6.11 -3.34 16.45
N VAL A 21 -6.00 -3.53 15.15
CA VAL A 21 -6.76 -4.53 14.39
C VAL A 21 -5.82 -5.67 14.02
N PHE A 22 -6.17 -6.87 14.45
CA PHE A 22 -5.44 -8.06 14.06
C PHE A 22 -5.59 -8.31 12.55
N HIS A 23 -4.48 -8.45 11.85
CA HIS A 23 -4.47 -8.57 10.39
C HIS A 23 -4.51 -10.02 9.92
N SER A 24 -3.54 -10.82 10.37
CA SER A 24 -3.43 -12.25 10.06
C SER A 24 -2.41 -12.94 10.97
N HIS A 25 -2.49 -14.26 11.04
CA HIS A 25 -1.36 -15.06 11.49
C HIS A 25 -0.27 -15.04 10.42
N ALA A 26 0.98 -15.13 10.86
CA ALA A 26 2.13 -15.36 10.00
C ALA A 26 2.81 -16.65 10.47
N THR A 27 3.35 -17.43 9.54
CA THR A 27 4.16 -18.62 9.83
C THR A 27 5.52 -18.29 10.43
N THR A 28 5.97 -17.05 10.32
CA THR A 28 7.18 -16.54 10.98
C THR A 28 6.84 -15.74 12.23
N TYR A 29 7.69 -15.87 13.26
CA TYR A 29 7.58 -15.09 14.50
C TYR A 29 8.04 -13.63 14.31
N TYR A 30 8.98 -13.40 13.39
CA TYR A 30 9.53 -12.08 13.10
C TYR A 30 9.53 -11.82 11.59
N GLY A 31 9.33 -10.56 11.22
CA GLY A 31 9.34 -10.11 9.84
C GLY A 31 8.63 -8.78 9.69
N SER A 32 8.52 -8.32 8.45
CA SER A 32 7.86 -7.07 8.11
C SER A 32 6.92 -7.32 6.94
N TRP A 33 5.65 -6.93 7.09
CA TRP A 33 4.73 -6.82 5.97
C TRP A 33 4.61 -5.34 5.55
N MET A 34 4.48 -5.11 4.25
CA MET A 34 4.50 -3.77 3.68
C MET A 34 3.44 -3.65 2.57
N ARG A 35 3.00 -2.42 2.34
CA ARG A 35 2.22 -1.99 1.17
C ARG A 35 3.01 -0.88 0.49
N ASP A 36 2.83 -0.74 -0.81
CA ASP A 36 3.32 0.46 -1.49
C ASP A 36 2.50 1.67 -1.01
N ALA A 37 3.18 2.73 -0.56
CA ALA A 37 2.53 3.98 -0.18
C ALA A 37 2.11 4.79 -1.41
N TYR A 38 2.77 4.53 -2.55
CA TYR A 38 2.54 5.17 -3.84
C TYR A 38 2.47 4.10 -4.93
N PRO A 39 1.52 3.16 -4.85
CA PRO A 39 1.38 2.11 -5.86
C PRO A 39 1.35 2.73 -7.25
N ARG A 40 2.06 2.11 -8.18
CA ARG A 40 2.45 2.61 -9.50
C ARG A 40 1.31 2.81 -10.48
N THR A 41 0.09 2.91 -9.96
CA THR A 41 -0.96 3.76 -10.52
C THR A 41 -0.45 5.15 -10.95
N GLY A 42 0.65 5.65 -10.34
CA GLY A 42 1.23 6.98 -10.58
C GLY A 42 2.35 7.12 -11.62
N ASP A 43 2.95 6.05 -12.18
CA ASP A 43 3.97 6.18 -13.24
C ASP A 43 3.36 6.37 -14.64
N VAL A 44 2.03 6.34 -14.73
CA VAL A 44 1.32 6.96 -15.85
C VAL A 44 0.80 8.30 -15.36
N SER A 45 1.14 9.34 -16.12
CA SER A 45 0.63 10.70 -16.13
C SER A 45 -0.91 10.82 -16.27
N THR A 46 -1.67 9.98 -15.59
CA THR A 46 -3.13 9.91 -15.67
C THR A 46 -3.77 9.83 -14.27
N PHE A 47 -3.42 10.77 -13.38
CA PHE A 47 -4.46 11.49 -12.62
C PHE A 47 -5.15 12.54 -13.51
N THR A 48 -5.13 12.33 -14.83
CA THR A 48 -6.16 12.89 -15.67
C THR A 48 -7.47 12.34 -15.12
N ASN A 49 -8.33 13.25 -14.68
CA ASN A 49 -9.76 13.09 -14.80
C ASN A 49 -10.14 12.85 -16.28
N THR A 50 -9.59 11.84 -16.93
CA THR A 50 -10.01 11.41 -18.26
C THR A 50 -11.04 10.34 -18.03
N LYS A 51 -12.25 10.64 -18.50
CA LYS A 51 -13.30 9.65 -18.72
C LYS A 51 -12.83 8.50 -19.65
N ASP A 52 -11.63 8.64 -20.21
CA ASP A 52 -11.02 7.83 -21.26
C ASP A 52 -10.00 6.78 -20.78
N ALA A 53 -9.67 6.73 -19.48
CA ALA A 53 -8.90 5.60 -18.96
C ALA A 53 -9.73 4.32 -19.12
N ASN A 54 -9.20 3.38 -19.92
CA ASN A 54 -9.88 2.12 -20.21
C ASN A 54 -10.03 1.28 -18.92
N LYS A 55 -10.99 0.36 -18.93
CA LYS A 55 -11.31 -0.48 -17.76
C LYS A 55 -10.08 -1.26 -17.27
N GLU A 56 -9.26 -1.75 -18.19
CA GLU A 56 -8.07 -2.56 -17.89
C GLU A 56 -7.00 -1.76 -17.12
N SER A 57 -6.75 -0.51 -17.50
CA SER A 57 -5.81 0.37 -16.78
C SER A 57 -6.29 0.72 -15.37
N LYS A 58 -7.60 0.88 -15.18
CA LYS A 58 -8.19 1.10 -13.85
C LYS A 58 -8.10 -0.15 -12.97
N ASP A 59 -8.37 -1.32 -13.55
CA ASP A 59 -8.28 -2.59 -12.84
C ASP A 59 -6.83 -2.90 -12.45
N ALA A 60 -5.85 -2.58 -13.31
CA ALA A 60 -4.43 -2.73 -13.01
C ALA A 60 -3.96 -1.84 -11.85
N ALA A 61 -4.41 -0.58 -11.82
CA ALA A 61 -4.14 0.36 -10.74
C ALA A 61 -4.70 -0.10 -9.38
N ILE A 62 -5.98 -0.50 -9.37
CA ILE A 62 -6.63 -1.06 -8.17
C ILE A 62 -5.90 -2.33 -7.74
N SER A 63 -5.50 -3.19 -8.67
CA SER A 63 -4.74 -4.41 -8.40
C SER A 63 -3.40 -4.10 -7.72
N ASP A 64 -2.67 -3.06 -8.16
CA ASP A 64 -1.38 -2.70 -7.55
C ASP A 64 -1.52 -2.21 -6.11
N MET A 65 -2.60 -1.48 -5.79
CA MET A 65 -2.94 -1.05 -4.43
C MET A 65 -3.27 -2.22 -3.48
N LEU A 66 -3.66 -3.37 -4.03
CA LEU A 66 -3.98 -4.57 -3.26
C LEU A 66 -2.76 -5.43 -2.91
N LYS A 67 -1.62 -5.19 -3.56
CA LYS A 67 -0.40 -5.97 -3.33
C LYS A 67 0.10 -5.86 -1.89
N ARG A 68 0.67 -6.96 -1.40
CA ARG A 68 1.37 -7.04 -0.11
C ARG A 68 2.75 -7.61 -0.32
N TYR A 69 3.70 -7.12 0.44
CA TYR A 69 5.06 -7.65 0.46
C TYR A 69 5.38 -8.16 1.86
N LEU A 70 6.03 -9.31 1.95
CA LEU A 70 6.48 -9.88 3.21
C LEU A 70 7.98 -10.18 3.12
N VAL A 71 8.71 -9.74 4.14
CA VAL A 71 10.09 -10.16 4.39
C VAL A 71 10.09 -11.02 5.64
N ASN A 72 10.65 -12.22 5.53
CA ASN A 72 10.76 -13.15 6.64
C ASN A 72 12.01 -12.85 7.46
N HIS A 73 11.84 -12.82 8.78
CA HIS A 73 12.94 -12.72 9.74
C HIS A 73 13.83 -11.48 9.55
N PHE A 74 15.01 -11.49 10.16
CA PHE A 74 16.01 -10.41 10.12
C PHE A 74 17.14 -10.66 9.11
N GLN A 75 17.07 -11.75 8.34
CA GLN A 75 18.11 -12.17 7.40
C GLN A 75 17.46 -12.82 6.17
N GLY A 76 18.10 -12.64 5.01
CA GLY A 76 17.62 -13.16 3.72
C GLY A 76 17.70 -12.09 2.65
N ILE A 77 17.52 -12.52 1.40
CA ILE A 77 17.48 -11.64 0.21
C ILE A 77 16.12 -11.72 -0.50
N GLU A 78 15.16 -12.41 0.11
CA GLU A 78 13.87 -12.71 -0.49
C GLU A 78 12.79 -11.73 -0.03
N VAL A 79 11.97 -11.28 -0.98
CA VAL A 79 10.73 -10.53 -0.73
C VAL A 79 9.59 -11.29 -1.38
N LEU A 80 8.61 -11.71 -0.57
CA LEU A 80 7.42 -12.40 -1.05
C LEU A 80 6.35 -11.38 -1.43
N GLU A 81 5.76 -11.52 -2.61
CA GLU A 81 4.62 -10.72 -3.06
C GLU A 81 3.32 -11.51 -2.98
N PHE A 82 2.25 -10.85 -2.58
CA PHE A 82 0.87 -11.34 -2.62
C PHE A 82 0.01 -10.35 -3.39
N ARG A 83 -0.96 -10.82 -4.19
CA ARG A 83 -1.85 -9.93 -4.95
C ARG A 83 -2.86 -9.22 -4.05
N THR A 84 -3.26 -9.89 -2.98
CA THR A 84 -4.28 -9.41 -2.06
C THR A 84 -3.93 -9.73 -0.62
N GLU A 85 -4.60 -9.04 0.31
CA GLU A 85 -4.56 -9.38 1.73
C GLU A 85 -5.08 -10.80 2.03
N ALA A 86 -6.05 -11.26 1.24
CA ALA A 86 -6.59 -12.60 1.41
C ALA A 86 -5.58 -13.68 0.99
N ASP A 87 -4.72 -13.38 0.00
CA ASP A 87 -3.61 -14.27 -0.39
C ASP A 87 -2.53 -14.31 0.68
N LEU A 88 -2.17 -13.15 1.27
CA LEU A 88 -1.25 -13.10 2.43
C LEU A 88 -1.75 -13.99 3.59
N ARG A 89 -3.05 -13.90 3.93
CA ARG A 89 -3.67 -14.72 5.00
C ARG A 89 -3.68 -16.21 4.69
N ARG A 90 -3.73 -16.59 3.41
CA ARG A 90 -3.71 -17.98 2.95
C ARG A 90 -2.32 -18.46 2.55
N GLU A 91 -1.32 -17.61 2.72
CA GLU A 91 0.07 -17.85 2.32
C GLU A 91 0.22 -18.20 0.84
N HIS A 92 -0.66 -17.64 0.01
CA HIS A 92 -0.66 -17.86 -1.44
C HIS A 92 0.26 -16.85 -2.13
N VAL A 93 1.54 -17.19 -2.18
CA VAL A 93 2.58 -16.36 -2.80
C VAL A 93 2.29 -16.14 -4.29
N ASN A 94 2.28 -14.89 -4.72
CA ASN A 94 2.18 -14.51 -6.12
C ASN A 94 3.54 -14.52 -6.83
N ASN A 95 4.55 -13.95 -6.16
CA ASN A 95 5.89 -13.85 -6.70
C ASN A 95 6.93 -13.84 -5.58
N VAL A 96 8.17 -14.19 -5.91
CA VAL A 96 9.32 -14.09 -5.02
C VAL A 96 10.38 -13.26 -5.72
N TYR A 97 10.77 -12.15 -5.11
CA TYR A 97 11.89 -11.33 -5.56
C TYR A 97 13.14 -11.68 -4.79
N ASN A 98 14.25 -11.79 -5.50
CA ASN A 98 15.60 -12.02 -4.99
C ASN A 98 16.58 -11.04 -5.65
N GLN A 99 17.66 -10.68 -4.94
CA GLN A 99 18.79 -9.93 -5.51
C GLN A 99 19.77 -10.86 -6.24
#